data_AF-A0A0E0AUY4-F1
#
_entry.id   AF-A0A0E0AUY4-F1
#
_cell.length_a   1.000
_cell.length_b   1.000
_cell.length_c   1.000
_cell.angle_alpha   90.00
_cell.angle_beta   90.00
_cell.angle_gamma   90.00
#
_symmetry.space_group_name_H-M   'P 1'
#
loop_
_entity.id
_entity.type
_entity.pdbx_description
1 polymer ?
#
loop_
_entity_poly.entity_id
_entity_poly.type
_entity_poly.pdbx_seq_one_letter_code
_entity_poly.pdbx_strand_id
1 'polypeptide(L)'
;MNTSLFFGKERKKGKKKNPGSVLLIGVPLIHISVSSTNRHLPRLIHLTKTPLLPPFPTSTSTSLFPSRQSHFILLLPSMAAALAFPTCCCCRRPSLRPSAGRRGRRPVARCALPSSEKNSFSWKECAISVALSAGLITGAPTLGWPAHASPLEPVIPDVSVLISGPPIKDPGALLRYALPIDNKAVREVQKPLEDITDSLKIAGVRALDSVERNVRQASRALSNGRNLILGGLAESKRANGEELLDKLAVGLDELQRIVEDRNRDAVAPKQKELLQYVGTVEEDMVDGFPYEVPEEYSSMPLLKGRATVDMKVKIKDNPNLEDCVFRIVLDGYNAPVTAGNFLDLVERKFYDGMEIQRADGFVVQTGDPEGPAEGFIDPSTGKVRTIPLELMVDGDKAPVYGETLEELGRYKAQTKLPFNAFGTMAMARDEFDDNSASSQIFWLLKESELTPSNANILDGRYAVFGYVTENEDYLADLKVGDVIESIQVVSGLDNLANPSYKISCEE
;
A
#
# COMPACT_ATOMS: atom_id res chain seq x y z
N MET A 1 31.08 -13.17 -68.17
CA MET A 1 30.61 -12.53 -66.93
C MET A 1 29.07 -12.46 -66.98
N ASN A 2 28.38 -13.57 -67.23
CA ASN A 2 27.99 -14.64 -66.29
C ASN A 2 26.61 -14.32 -65.64
N THR A 3 25.46 -14.65 -66.25
CA THR A 3 24.75 -15.99 -66.30
C THR A 3 23.90 -16.25 -65.03
N SER A 4 22.72 -16.91 -65.02
CA SER A 4 21.85 -17.63 -66.00
C SER A 4 20.60 -18.16 -65.23
N LEU A 5 19.35 -18.37 -65.69
CA LEU A 5 18.49 -18.17 -66.90
C LEU A 5 17.04 -17.89 -66.33
N PHE A 6 15.93 -17.53 -67.02
CA PHE A 6 15.27 -17.84 -68.30
C PHE A 6 14.48 -19.18 -68.38
N PHE A 7 13.27 -19.11 -68.97
CA PHE A 7 12.22 -20.16 -69.16
C PHE A 7 11.46 -20.67 -67.90
N GLY A 8 10.21 -21.16 -67.99
CA GLY A 8 9.26 -21.04 -69.12
C GLY A 8 8.17 -22.14 -69.27
N LYS A 9 6.92 -21.83 -68.83
CA LYS A 9 5.63 -22.23 -69.46
C LYS A 9 5.25 -23.73 -69.59
N GLU A 10 4.19 -24.17 -68.89
CA GLU A 10 3.07 -24.98 -69.45
C GLU A 10 1.91 -25.27 -68.46
N ARG A 11 0.66 -24.92 -68.85
CA ARG A 11 -0.66 -25.64 -68.73
C ARG A 11 -1.01 -26.44 -67.44
N LYS A 12 -2.28 -26.63 -67.02
CA LYS A 12 -3.62 -26.67 -67.69
C LYS A 12 -4.62 -25.72 -66.90
N LYS A 13 -5.96 -25.82 -66.68
CA LYS A 13 -7.06 -26.75 -67.07
C LYS A 13 -8.52 -26.16 -67.12
N GLY A 14 -9.02 -25.29 -66.20
CA GLY A 14 -10.43 -24.77 -66.16
C GLY A 14 -10.82 -24.11 -64.80
N LYS A 15 -12.00 -23.50 -64.54
CA LYS A 15 -13.30 -23.34 -65.27
C LYS A 15 -14.00 -21.97 -64.96
N LYS A 16 -14.87 -21.51 -65.89
CA LYS A 16 -16.14 -20.71 -65.80
C LYS A 16 -16.60 -20.14 -64.42
N LYS A 17 -17.25 -18.96 -64.27
CA LYS A 17 -17.82 -17.95 -65.22
C LYS A 17 -18.20 -16.64 -64.47
N ASN A 18 -18.11 -15.47 -65.14
CA ASN A 18 -18.91 -14.24 -64.88
C ASN A 18 -20.10 -14.15 -65.89
N PRO A 19 -21.04 -13.17 -65.91
CA PRO A 19 -21.16 -11.83 -65.26
C PRO A 19 -22.39 -11.73 -64.32
N GLY A 20 -22.89 -10.58 -63.78
CA GLY A 20 -22.51 -9.16 -63.85
C GLY A 20 -23.60 -8.24 -64.48
N SER A 21 -23.75 -6.98 -64.01
CA SER A 21 -24.68 -5.90 -64.45
C SER A 21 -26.21 -6.10 -64.20
N VAL A 22 -27.09 -5.08 -64.04
CA VAL A 22 -27.00 -3.65 -63.60
C VAL A 22 -28.44 -3.05 -63.42
N LEU A 23 -28.55 -1.87 -62.79
CA LEU A 23 -29.56 -0.78 -63.01
C LEU A 23 -30.56 -0.37 -61.88
N LEU A 24 -30.66 0.96 -61.78
CA LEU A 24 -31.37 1.91 -60.92
C LEU A 24 -32.92 1.85 -60.89
N ILE A 25 -33.53 2.49 -59.87
CA ILE A 25 -34.41 3.71 -59.91
C ILE A 25 -35.38 3.74 -58.69
N GLY A 26 -35.58 4.93 -58.09
CA GLY A 26 -36.87 5.30 -57.49
C GLY A 26 -36.89 5.66 -55.99
N VAL A 27 -37.28 6.91 -55.69
CA VAL A 27 -37.72 7.39 -54.36
C VAL A 27 -39.16 7.92 -54.55
N PRO A 28 -40.02 7.89 -53.52
CA PRO A 28 -40.49 9.18 -53.01
C PRO A 28 -40.65 9.24 -51.47
N LEU A 29 -40.67 10.47 -50.96
CA LEU A 29 -41.07 10.79 -49.58
C LEU A 29 -42.58 10.58 -49.40
N ILE A 30 -43.03 10.49 -48.14
CA ILE A 30 -44.22 11.24 -47.67
C ILE A 30 -44.06 11.60 -46.19
N HIS A 31 -44.37 12.84 -45.87
CA HIS A 31 -44.50 13.37 -44.50
C HIS A 31 -45.99 13.37 -44.15
N ILE A 32 -46.40 12.79 -43.01
CA ILE A 32 -47.69 13.12 -42.39
C ILE A 32 -47.50 13.31 -40.89
N SER A 33 -47.81 14.51 -40.42
CA SER A 33 -48.13 14.81 -39.02
C SER A 33 -49.58 15.24 -38.97
N VAL A 34 -50.36 14.70 -38.02
CA VAL A 34 -51.69 15.22 -37.69
C VAL A 34 -51.84 15.25 -36.17
N SER A 35 -51.85 16.46 -35.62
CA SER A 35 -52.44 16.72 -34.32
C SER A 35 -53.96 16.82 -34.47
N SER A 36 -54.72 16.23 -33.56
CA SER A 36 -56.13 16.57 -33.39
C SER A 36 -56.52 16.54 -31.91
N THR A 37 -56.72 17.74 -31.38
CA THR A 37 -57.35 18.00 -30.08
C THR A 37 -58.73 17.38 -29.97
N ASN A 38 -59.12 16.95 -28.77
CA ASN A 38 -60.33 17.54 -28.19
C ASN A 38 -60.28 17.60 -26.65
N ARG A 39 -61.21 18.37 -26.09
CA ARG A 39 -61.31 18.73 -24.67
C ARG A 39 -62.29 17.80 -23.98
N HIS A 40 -62.08 17.52 -22.68
CA HIS A 40 -63.10 17.86 -21.67
C HIS A 40 -62.57 17.77 -20.23
N LEU A 41 -62.63 18.90 -19.52
CA LEU A 41 -62.86 18.92 -18.08
C LEU A 41 -64.38 18.76 -17.83
N PRO A 42 -64.82 18.26 -16.65
CA PRO A 42 -65.01 19.19 -15.54
C PRO A 42 -64.84 18.64 -14.10
N ARG A 43 -64.49 19.57 -13.20
CA ARG A 43 -64.95 19.75 -11.79
C ARG A 43 -64.89 18.57 -10.80
N LEU A 44 -64.10 18.64 -9.72
CA LEU A 44 -64.15 19.56 -8.56
C LEU A 44 -65.08 19.07 -7.43
N ILE A 45 -64.47 18.56 -6.36
CA ILE A 45 -64.97 18.62 -4.99
C ILE A 45 -63.81 19.09 -4.09
N HIS A 46 -63.98 20.23 -3.42
CA HIS A 46 -63.14 20.62 -2.28
C HIS A 46 -63.54 19.81 -1.05
N LEU A 47 -62.60 19.50 -0.17
CA LEU A 47 -62.87 19.48 1.27
C LEU A 47 -61.61 19.80 2.09
N THR A 48 -61.59 21.00 2.67
CA THR A 48 -60.54 21.52 3.55
C THR A 48 -60.80 21.12 5.01
N LYS A 49 -59.77 20.69 5.77
CA LYS A 49 -59.74 20.86 7.24
C LYS A 49 -58.38 20.61 7.91
N THR A 50 -57.58 21.66 8.02
CA THR A 50 -56.94 22.08 9.29
C THR A 50 -57.87 23.10 9.98
N PRO A 51 -57.70 23.51 11.27
CA PRO A 51 -56.50 23.43 12.12
C PRO A 51 -56.73 22.89 13.55
N LEU A 52 -55.68 22.87 14.39
CA LEU A 52 -55.59 23.60 15.69
C LEU A 52 -54.33 23.24 16.52
N LEU A 53 -53.54 24.25 16.86
CA LEU A 53 -52.70 24.38 18.08
C LEU A 53 -53.51 25.24 19.10
N PRO A 54 -53.07 25.57 20.35
CA PRO A 54 -51.77 25.40 21.05
C PRO A 54 -51.98 24.68 22.43
N PRO A 55 -51.17 24.83 23.53
CA PRO A 55 -49.95 25.63 23.76
C PRO A 55 -48.76 24.98 24.51
N PHE A 56 -47.67 25.76 24.58
CA PHE A 56 -46.52 25.61 25.47
C PHE A 56 -46.88 25.66 26.97
N PRO A 57 -45.93 25.30 27.84
CA PRO A 57 -45.50 26.27 28.86
C PRO A 57 -44.01 26.63 28.77
N THR A 58 -43.70 27.89 29.07
CA THR A 58 -42.34 28.41 29.30
C THR A 58 -41.95 28.27 30.76
N SER A 59 -40.68 27.98 31.06
CA SER A 59 -40.11 28.18 32.40
C SER A 59 -38.70 28.77 32.34
N THR A 60 -38.60 30.09 32.54
CA THR A 60 -37.34 30.78 32.86
C THR A 60 -36.90 30.46 34.28
N SER A 61 -35.63 30.11 34.49
CA SER A 61 -35.00 30.10 35.82
C SER A 61 -33.55 30.60 35.75
N THR A 62 -33.36 31.88 36.03
CA THR A 62 -32.03 32.50 36.15
C THR A 62 -31.46 32.24 37.54
N SER A 63 -30.33 31.53 37.66
CA SER A 63 -29.56 31.53 38.92
C SER A 63 -28.08 31.16 38.77
N LEU A 64 -27.22 32.16 39.01
CA LEU A 64 -25.90 32.13 39.64
C LEU A 64 -24.92 30.93 39.45
N PHE A 65 -23.74 31.29 38.95
CA PHE A 65 -22.41 30.81 39.35
C PHE A 65 -22.31 30.38 40.85
N PRO A 66 -21.50 29.36 41.18
CA PRO A 66 -20.06 29.62 41.35
C PRO A 66 -19.10 28.60 40.72
N SER A 67 -17.90 29.10 40.48
CA SER A 67 -16.72 28.33 40.10
C SER A 67 -16.29 27.30 41.15
N ARG A 68 -15.68 26.20 40.69
CA ARG A 68 -14.69 25.45 41.48
C ARG A 68 -13.56 24.93 40.60
N GLN A 69 -12.41 25.60 40.70
CA GLN A 69 -11.13 24.97 40.41
C GLN A 69 -10.88 23.88 41.47
N SER A 70 -10.29 22.76 41.06
CA SER A 70 -9.80 21.71 41.95
C SER A 70 -8.30 21.49 41.73
N HIS A 71 -7.48 22.43 42.20
CA HIS A 71 -6.05 22.16 42.35
C HIS A 71 -5.86 21.04 43.39
N PHE A 72 -5.15 19.98 43.02
CA PHE A 72 -4.55 19.06 43.99
C PHE A 72 -3.04 19.25 44.00
N ILE A 73 -2.53 19.92 45.04
CA ILE A 73 -1.11 20.11 45.30
C ILE A 73 -0.78 19.45 46.64
N LEU A 74 0.00 18.38 46.60
CA LEU A 74 0.81 17.86 47.70
C LEU A 74 1.98 17.10 47.03
N LEU A 75 3.12 17.77 46.86
CA LEU A 75 4.20 17.92 47.85
C LEU A 75 5.08 16.66 47.95
N LEU A 76 6.31 16.82 47.44
CA LEU A 76 7.45 15.93 47.66
C LEU A 76 7.80 15.83 49.16
N PRO A 77 8.56 14.79 49.52
CA PRO A 77 9.81 15.06 50.22
C PRO A 77 11.04 14.63 49.40
N SER A 78 12.08 15.47 49.45
CA SER A 78 13.41 15.17 48.91
C SER A 78 14.20 14.28 49.87
N MET A 79 14.99 13.35 49.33
CA MET A 79 16.32 13.06 49.89
C MET A 79 17.35 12.95 48.76
N ALA A 80 18.45 13.68 48.92
CA ALA A 80 19.64 13.55 48.08
C ALA A 80 20.74 12.79 48.83
N ALA A 81 21.46 11.93 48.13
CA ALA A 81 22.73 11.36 48.55
C ALA A 81 23.65 11.29 47.31
N ALA A 82 24.95 11.48 47.50
CA ALA A 82 25.89 11.73 46.39
C ALA A 82 27.24 11.00 46.60
N LEU A 83 28.01 10.92 45.50
CA LEU A 83 29.38 10.37 45.41
C LEU A 83 29.44 8.83 45.53
N ALA A 84 30.34 8.09 44.86
CA ALA A 84 31.52 8.49 44.10
C ALA A 84 31.83 7.54 42.92
N PHE A 85 32.65 7.99 41.96
CA PHE A 85 33.39 7.12 41.05
C PHE A 85 34.51 6.35 41.80
N PRO A 86 35.03 5.27 41.21
CA PRO A 86 36.44 5.37 40.81
C PRO A 86 36.71 4.88 39.38
N THR A 87 37.56 5.64 38.68
CA THR A 87 38.23 5.22 37.44
C THR A 87 39.36 4.23 37.74
N CYS A 88 39.62 3.29 36.83
CA CYS A 88 40.99 2.75 36.67
C CYS A 88 41.25 2.35 35.22
N CYS A 89 42.47 2.62 34.74
CA CYS A 89 42.92 2.35 33.37
C CYS A 89 44.15 1.42 33.39
N CYS A 90 44.47 0.85 32.22
CA CYS A 90 45.71 0.09 31.93
C CYS A 90 45.81 -1.30 32.63
N CYS A 91 46.40 -2.35 32.05
CA CYS A 91 47.28 -2.41 30.88
C CYS A 91 47.42 -3.83 30.27
N ARG A 92 47.79 -3.88 28.97
CA ARG A 92 48.55 -4.95 28.26
C ARG A 92 48.00 -6.37 28.06
N ARG A 93 48.07 -6.80 26.79
CA ARG A 93 48.20 -8.20 26.34
C ARG A 93 49.54 -8.82 26.82
N PRO A 94 49.68 -10.16 26.74
CA PRO A 94 50.63 -10.66 25.73
C PRO A 94 50.02 -11.71 24.79
N SER A 95 50.63 -11.82 23.60
CA SER A 95 50.32 -12.82 22.57
C SER A 95 51.16 -14.08 22.72
N LEU A 96 50.59 -15.28 22.45
CA LEU A 96 51.39 -16.48 22.15
C LEU A 96 50.63 -17.47 21.24
N ARG A 97 51.37 -18.05 20.29
CA ARG A 97 51.07 -19.16 19.36
C ARG A 97 52.45 -19.66 18.84
N PRO A 98 52.60 -20.84 18.23
CA PRO A 98 51.68 -22.00 18.15
C PRO A 98 52.37 -23.33 18.56
N SER A 99 51.61 -24.43 18.61
CA SER A 99 52.15 -25.79 18.38
C SER A 99 51.03 -26.73 17.89
N ALA A 100 51.38 -27.91 17.36
CA ALA A 100 50.44 -28.84 16.73
C ALA A 100 50.56 -30.27 17.32
N GLY A 101 49.43 -30.99 17.46
CA GLY A 101 49.38 -32.32 18.07
C GLY A 101 48.22 -33.19 17.58
N ARG A 102 48.53 -34.41 17.13
CA ARG A 102 47.66 -35.36 16.42
C ARG A 102 46.44 -35.89 17.22
N ARG A 103 45.36 -36.13 16.47
CA ARG A 103 44.36 -37.24 16.54
C ARG A 103 44.34 -38.15 17.78
N GLY A 104 43.16 -38.29 18.41
CA GLY A 104 42.75 -39.42 19.24
C GLY A 104 41.22 -39.64 19.20
N ARG A 105 40.72 -40.87 19.33
CA ARG A 105 39.28 -41.22 19.29
C ARG A 105 38.85 -42.02 20.52
N ARG A 106 37.88 -41.49 21.30
CA ARG A 106 36.94 -42.25 22.17
C ARG A 106 37.60 -43.04 23.34
N PRO A 107 36.84 -43.61 24.32
CA PRO A 107 35.39 -43.80 24.41
C PRO A 107 34.66 -43.03 25.54
N VAL A 108 33.36 -43.31 25.66
CA VAL A 108 32.43 -42.76 26.66
C VAL A 108 32.42 -43.66 27.90
N ALA A 109 32.28 -43.07 29.10
CA ALA A 109 31.95 -43.78 30.33
C ALA A 109 30.71 -43.15 31.00
N ARG A 110 29.81 -43.98 31.53
CA ARG A 110 28.66 -43.57 32.36
C ARG A 110 28.96 -43.91 33.83
N CYS A 111 28.86 -42.92 34.71
CA CYS A 111 28.49 -43.07 36.13
C CYS A 111 27.60 -41.86 36.46
N ALA A 112 26.33 -42.03 36.84
CA ALA A 112 25.81 -42.55 38.12
C ALA A 112 25.75 -41.44 39.19
N LEU A 113 24.54 -40.97 39.50
CA LEU A 113 24.23 -39.96 40.52
C LEU A 113 23.82 -40.64 41.84
N PRO A 114 24.33 -40.21 43.00
CA PRO A 114 23.86 -40.69 44.30
C PRO A 114 22.64 -39.90 44.83
N SER A 115 21.51 -40.61 44.91
CA SER A 115 20.50 -40.58 45.98
C SER A 115 20.36 -39.38 46.95
N SER A 116 19.15 -38.77 46.93
CA SER A 116 18.25 -38.57 48.09
C SER A 116 18.70 -37.77 49.32
N GLU A 117 17.98 -36.67 49.59
CA GLU A 117 17.23 -36.54 50.85
C GLU A 117 15.84 -35.90 50.64
N LYS A 118 15.03 -35.72 51.70
CA LYS A 118 13.55 -35.77 51.62
C LYS A 118 12.78 -34.56 52.20
N ASN A 119 11.47 -34.56 51.91
CA ASN A 119 10.34 -33.86 52.58
C ASN A 119 10.02 -32.44 52.03
N SER A 120 8.75 -31.98 51.99
CA SER A 120 7.48 -32.55 52.49
C SER A 120 6.27 -32.32 51.55
N PHE A 121 5.12 -32.90 51.94
CA PHE A 121 3.85 -33.00 51.20
C PHE A 121 3.04 -31.70 51.04
N SER A 122 2.25 -31.62 49.94
CA SER A 122 0.78 -31.66 50.06
C SER A 122 0.11 -32.07 48.74
N TRP A 123 -0.95 -32.89 48.82
CA TRP A 123 -1.79 -33.33 47.70
C TRP A 123 -3.26 -33.19 48.10
N LYS A 124 -4.03 -32.39 47.36
CA LYS A 124 -5.49 -32.55 47.17
C LYS A 124 -5.88 -32.07 45.77
N GLU A 125 -7.01 -32.59 45.29
CA GLU A 125 -7.75 -32.13 44.10
C GLU A 125 -7.02 -32.20 42.73
N CYS A 126 -7.03 -33.39 42.13
CA CYS A 126 -7.41 -33.52 40.72
C CYS A 126 -7.95 -34.92 40.43
N ALA A 127 -9.27 -35.09 40.46
CA ALA A 127 -9.93 -36.39 40.32
C ALA A 127 -11.29 -36.30 39.63
N ILE A 128 -11.30 -36.11 38.31
CA ILE A 128 -12.31 -36.60 37.36
C ILE A 128 -11.53 -37.09 36.14
N SER A 129 -11.85 -38.29 35.64
CA SER A 129 -11.07 -38.97 34.61
C SER A 129 -11.98 -39.78 33.70
N VAL A 130 -11.60 -39.91 32.43
CA VAL A 130 -12.14 -40.86 31.42
C VAL A 130 -13.68 -40.86 31.26
N ALA A 131 -14.18 -40.07 30.31
CA ALA A 131 -15.59 -40.12 29.86
C ALA A 131 -15.78 -39.80 28.37
N LEU A 132 -14.83 -40.15 27.48
CA LEU A 132 -14.94 -39.85 26.04
C LEU A 132 -14.22 -40.87 25.13
N SER A 133 -14.32 -42.16 25.46
CA SER A 133 -13.62 -43.24 24.71
C SER A 133 -14.39 -44.57 24.64
N ALA A 134 -15.71 -44.52 24.43
CA ALA A 134 -16.54 -45.67 24.05
C ALA A 134 -17.82 -45.19 23.36
N GLY A 135 -17.91 -45.36 22.03
CA GLY A 135 -19.02 -44.82 21.23
C GLY A 135 -19.06 -45.36 19.80
N LEU A 136 -18.74 -46.66 19.62
CA LEU A 136 -18.71 -47.33 18.33
C LEU A 136 -19.94 -48.21 18.10
N ILE A 137 -20.49 -48.13 16.89
CA ILE A 137 -21.33 -49.12 16.19
C ILE A 137 -22.72 -49.37 16.80
N THR A 138 -23.74 -48.70 16.23
CA THR A 138 -24.98 -49.36 15.79
C THR A 138 -25.76 -48.44 14.85
N GLY A 139 -26.08 -48.90 13.63
CA GLY A 139 -26.84 -48.11 12.65
C GLY A 139 -26.68 -48.68 11.23
N ALA A 140 -27.72 -49.36 10.73
CA ALA A 140 -27.78 -49.86 9.35
C ALA A 140 -28.44 -48.81 8.43
N PRO A 141 -28.19 -48.84 7.10
CA PRO A 141 -28.46 -47.70 6.24
C PRO A 141 -29.93 -47.56 5.81
N THR A 142 -30.34 -46.32 5.55
CA THR A 142 -31.53 -46.01 4.72
C THR A 142 -31.06 -45.52 3.34
N LEU A 143 -31.75 -45.95 2.29
CA LEU A 143 -31.47 -45.56 0.90
C LEU A 143 -32.17 -44.22 0.59
N GLY A 144 -31.38 -43.16 0.44
CA GLY A 144 -31.79 -41.87 -0.12
C GLY A 144 -30.88 -41.46 -1.27
N TRP A 145 -31.43 -40.80 -2.29
CA TRP A 145 -30.65 -40.34 -3.45
C TRP A 145 -29.73 -39.16 -3.08
N PRO A 146 -28.57 -39.00 -3.74
CA PRO A 146 -27.65 -37.91 -3.47
C PRO A 146 -28.26 -36.57 -3.90
N ALA A 147 -28.35 -35.62 -2.95
CA ALA A 147 -28.59 -34.22 -3.28
C ALA A 147 -27.32 -33.65 -3.94
N HIS A 148 -27.37 -33.40 -5.24
CA HIS A 148 -26.28 -32.75 -5.97
C HIS A 148 -26.22 -31.25 -5.64
N ALA A 149 -25.51 -30.90 -4.56
CA ALA A 149 -25.00 -29.56 -4.37
C ALA A 149 -23.73 -29.38 -5.21
N SER A 150 -23.87 -28.80 -6.41
CA SER A 150 -22.72 -28.39 -7.22
C SER A 150 -22.21 -27.03 -6.72
N PRO A 151 -20.95 -26.92 -6.24
CA PRO A 151 -20.33 -25.60 -6.06
C PRO A 151 -20.10 -24.99 -7.45
N LEU A 152 -20.87 -23.96 -7.77
CA LEU A 152 -20.78 -23.23 -9.05
C LEU A 152 -19.70 -22.15 -9.00
N GLU A 153 -18.51 -22.50 -8.51
CA GLU A 153 -17.32 -21.66 -8.62
C GLU A 153 -16.05 -22.53 -8.53
N PRO A 154 -15.02 -22.27 -9.36
CA PRO A 154 -13.74 -22.96 -9.25
C PRO A 154 -13.01 -22.43 -8.01
N VAL A 155 -12.89 -23.26 -6.97
CA VAL A 155 -11.99 -22.98 -5.83
C VAL A 155 -10.59 -22.75 -6.38
N ILE A 156 -10.16 -21.48 -6.35
CA ILE A 156 -8.81 -21.08 -6.75
C ILE A 156 -7.84 -21.81 -5.79
N PRO A 157 -6.84 -22.55 -6.30
CA PRO A 157 -5.90 -23.22 -5.42
C PRO A 157 -5.11 -22.17 -4.63
N ASP A 158 -5.06 -22.32 -3.30
CA ASP A 158 -4.31 -21.44 -2.39
C ASP A 158 -2.94 -21.12 -2.97
N VAL A 159 -2.74 -19.86 -3.38
CA VAL A 159 -1.48 -19.33 -3.94
C VAL A 159 -0.50 -19.13 -2.78
N SER A 160 -0.10 -20.26 -2.22
CA SER A 160 0.75 -20.43 -1.04
C SER A 160 2.22 -20.19 -1.38
N VAL A 161 2.49 -18.99 -1.91
CA VAL A 161 3.84 -18.46 -2.09
C VAL A 161 4.44 -18.27 -0.70
N LEU A 162 5.23 -19.26 -0.26
CA LEU A 162 6.05 -19.16 0.94
C LEU A 162 7.17 -18.15 0.69
N ILE A 163 6.88 -16.87 0.93
CA ILE A 163 7.82 -15.75 0.81
C ILE A 163 8.95 -15.97 1.82
N SER A 164 10.05 -16.51 1.30
CA SER A 164 11.23 -16.96 2.03
C SER A 164 12.34 -15.91 2.02
N GLY A 165 11.95 -14.64 1.88
CA GLY A 165 12.82 -13.47 1.92
C GLY A 165 12.55 -12.59 3.16
N PRO A 166 13.49 -11.69 3.51
CA PRO A 166 13.22 -10.55 4.40
C PRO A 166 12.15 -9.62 3.82
N PRO A 167 11.46 -8.80 4.66
CA PRO A 167 10.51 -7.80 4.18
C PRO A 167 11.22 -6.72 3.37
N ILE A 168 10.52 -6.18 2.36
CA ILE A 168 11.01 -5.05 1.57
C ILE A 168 10.74 -3.76 2.34
N LYS A 169 11.80 -3.08 2.78
CA LYS A 169 11.72 -1.84 3.58
C LYS A 169 11.93 -0.55 2.79
N ASP A 170 12.38 -0.63 1.54
CA ASP A 170 12.51 0.53 0.65
C ASP A 170 11.12 0.94 0.14
N PRO A 171 10.63 2.17 0.43
CA PRO A 171 9.32 2.63 -0.04
C PRO A 171 9.26 2.67 -1.57
N GLY A 172 10.38 2.98 -2.25
CA GLY A 172 10.47 2.94 -3.70
C GLY A 172 10.28 1.52 -4.26
N ALA A 173 10.82 0.50 -3.60
CA ALA A 173 10.67 -0.90 -4.00
C ALA A 173 9.25 -1.41 -3.76
N LEU A 174 8.62 -1.04 -2.64
CA LEU A 174 7.20 -1.35 -2.40
C LEU A 174 6.34 -0.75 -3.52
N LEU A 175 6.54 0.52 -3.87
CA LEU A 175 5.87 1.15 -5.01
C LEU A 175 6.16 0.43 -6.33
N ARG A 176 7.41 0.06 -6.64
CA ARG A 176 7.72 -0.71 -7.86
C ARG A 176 6.96 -2.05 -7.90
N TYR A 177 7.00 -2.84 -6.83
CA TYR A 177 6.32 -4.15 -6.76
C TYR A 177 4.79 -4.07 -6.69
N ALA A 178 4.23 -2.95 -6.23
CA ALA A 178 2.79 -2.68 -6.23
C ALA A 178 2.21 -2.39 -7.63
N LEU A 179 3.04 -2.09 -8.64
CA LEU A 179 2.56 -1.79 -9.99
C LEU A 179 1.85 -3.00 -10.65
N PRO A 180 0.71 -2.79 -11.33
CA PRO A 180 -0.12 -3.85 -11.93
C PRO A 180 0.48 -4.37 -13.26
N ILE A 181 1.70 -4.89 -13.23
CA ILE A 181 2.44 -5.36 -14.42
C ILE A 181 2.97 -6.80 -14.26
N ASP A 182 2.83 -7.60 -15.31
CA ASP A 182 3.53 -8.89 -15.46
C ASP A 182 4.57 -8.83 -16.59
N ASN A 183 5.65 -8.08 -16.36
CA ASN A 183 6.82 -8.08 -17.25
C ASN A 183 8.07 -8.57 -16.49
N LYS A 184 8.39 -9.85 -16.66
CA LYS A 184 9.52 -10.48 -15.98
C LYS A 184 10.88 -9.90 -16.39
N ALA A 185 11.01 -9.35 -17.61
CA ALA A 185 12.27 -8.80 -18.10
C ALA A 185 12.68 -7.50 -17.38
N VAL A 186 11.73 -6.63 -16.99
CA VAL A 186 12.07 -5.43 -16.20
C VAL A 186 12.35 -5.79 -14.74
N ARG A 187 11.61 -6.75 -14.15
CA ARG A 187 11.88 -7.27 -12.80
C ARG A 187 13.27 -7.92 -12.68
N GLU A 188 13.77 -8.56 -13.75
CA GLU A 188 15.15 -9.09 -13.82
C GLU A 188 16.24 -7.98 -13.85
N VAL A 189 15.89 -6.75 -14.25
CA VAL A 189 16.78 -5.56 -14.17
C VAL A 189 16.66 -4.86 -12.81
N GLN A 190 15.43 -4.73 -12.29
CA GLN A 190 15.14 -4.14 -10.99
C GLN A 190 15.84 -4.89 -9.85
N LYS A 191 15.65 -6.21 -9.75
CA LYS A 191 16.04 -6.96 -8.55
C LYS A 191 17.54 -6.88 -8.22
N PRO A 192 18.48 -7.05 -9.17
CA PRO A 192 19.91 -6.86 -8.88
C PRO A 192 20.25 -5.44 -8.44
N LEU A 193 19.57 -4.41 -8.98
CA LEU A 193 19.78 -3.01 -8.58
C LEU A 193 19.30 -2.72 -7.15
N GLU A 194 18.27 -3.42 -6.66
CA GLU A 194 17.84 -3.32 -5.26
C GLU A 194 18.77 -4.09 -4.32
N ASP A 195 19.27 -5.26 -4.74
CA ASP A 195 20.24 -6.07 -3.98
C ASP A 195 21.62 -5.39 -3.80
N ILE A 196 21.85 -4.23 -4.44
CA ILE A 196 22.98 -3.34 -4.16
C ILE A 196 22.88 -2.77 -2.74
N THR A 197 21.69 -2.44 -2.24
CA THR A 197 21.50 -1.89 -0.88
C THR A 197 21.95 -2.88 0.18
N ASP A 198 21.63 -4.17 0.03
CA ASP A 198 22.11 -5.23 0.91
C ASP A 198 23.61 -5.51 0.71
N SER A 199 24.13 -5.41 -0.51
CA SER A 199 25.56 -5.52 -0.79
C SER A 199 26.38 -4.41 -0.08
N LEU A 200 25.85 -3.19 0.03
CA LEU A 200 26.49 -2.05 0.69
C LEU A 200 26.53 -2.14 2.23
N LYS A 201 25.75 -3.05 2.84
CA LYS A 201 25.81 -3.40 4.27
C LYS A 201 27.05 -4.24 4.62
N ILE A 202 27.71 -4.84 3.62
CA ILE A 202 28.96 -5.60 3.81
C ILE A 202 30.10 -4.62 4.13
N ALA A 203 30.89 -4.92 5.16
CA ALA A 203 31.99 -4.03 5.58
C ALA A 203 33.18 -4.05 4.59
N GLY A 204 33.54 -2.86 4.09
CA GLY A 204 34.75 -2.61 3.30
C GLY A 204 34.65 -3.04 1.82
N VAL A 205 35.82 -3.13 1.16
CA VAL A 205 35.96 -3.28 -0.30
C VAL A 205 35.18 -4.46 -0.90
N ARG A 206 34.92 -5.52 -0.11
CA ARG A 206 34.14 -6.70 -0.53
C ARG A 206 32.67 -6.40 -0.88
N ALA A 207 32.11 -5.30 -0.37
CA ALA A 207 30.80 -4.81 -0.80
C ALA A 207 30.81 -4.52 -2.31
N LEU A 208 31.85 -3.84 -2.77
CA LEU A 208 32.00 -3.39 -4.16
C LEU A 208 32.10 -4.57 -5.12
N ASP A 209 32.78 -5.66 -4.74
CA ASP A 209 32.84 -6.90 -5.54
C ASP A 209 31.47 -7.61 -5.67
N SER A 210 30.51 -7.28 -4.79
CA SER A 210 29.11 -7.74 -4.87
C SER A 210 28.27 -6.78 -5.72
N VAL A 211 28.42 -5.46 -5.52
CA VAL A 211 27.79 -4.43 -6.36
C VAL A 211 28.20 -4.59 -7.83
N GLU A 212 29.49 -4.82 -8.12
CA GLU A 212 30.04 -5.07 -9.47
C GLU A 212 29.33 -6.24 -10.18
N ARG A 213 28.97 -7.28 -9.42
CA ARG A 213 28.21 -8.43 -9.93
C ARG A 213 26.78 -8.06 -10.24
N ASN A 214 26.11 -7.34 -9.33
CA ASN A 214 24.73 -6.91 -9.47
C ASN A 214 24.53 -5.95 -10.65
N VAL A 215 25.42 -4.94 -10.79
CA VAL A 215 25.42 -4.00 -11.92
C VAL A 215 25.60 -4.74 -13.25
N ARG A 216 26.56 -5.68 -13.33
CA ARG A 216 26.74 -6.52 -14.52
C ARG A 216 25.58 -7.50 -14.76
N GLN A 217 24.83 -7.90 -13.74
CA GLN A 217 23.62 -8.69 -13.90
C GLN A 217 22.48 -7.84 -14.48
N ALA A 218 22.24 -6.65 -13.92
CA ALA A 218 21.24 -5.70 -14.43
C ALA A 218 21.54 -5.25 -15.87
N SER A 219 22.79 -4.91 -16.20
CA SER A 219 23.22 -4.55 -17.55
C SER A 219 23.00 -5.69 -18.56
N ARG A 220 23.26 -6.95 -18.19
CA ARG A 220 22.95 -8.11 -19.03
C ARG A 220 21.46 -8.38 -19.16
N ALA A 221 20.69 -8.27 -18.08
CA ALA A 221 19.25 -8.41 -18.10
C ALA A 221 18.60 -7.34 -19.00
N LEU A 222 19.06 -6.09 -18.92
CA LEU A 222 18.62 -4.99 -19.78
C LEU A 222 18.98 -5.27 -21.26
N SER A 223 20.22 -5.66 -21.53
CA SER A 223 20.70 -5.94 -22.90
C SER A 223 19.93 -7.09 -23.57
N ASN A 224 19.63 -8.15 -22.83
CA ASN A 224 18.87 -9.30 -23.33
C ASN A 224 17.36 -9.01 -23.37
N GLY A 225 16.86 -8.27 -22.38
CA GLY A 225 15.44 -8.05 -22.12
C GLY A 225 14.83 -6.84 -22.82
N ARG A 226 15.63 -5.88 -23.35
CA ARG A 226 15.13 -4.61 -23.92
C ARG A 226 13.94 -4.78 -24.85
N ASN A 227 13.96 -5.76 -25.76
CA ASN A 227 12.86 -5.99 -26.70
C ASN A 227 11.55 -6.46 -26.02
N LEU A 228 11.64 -7.17 -24.89
CA LEU A 228 10.50 -7.59 -24.06
C LEU A 228 10.02 -6.47 -23.14
N ILE A 229 10.93 -5.63 -22.66
CA ILE A 229 10.61 -4.42 -21.89
C ILE A 229 9.86 -3.43 -22.80
N LEU A 230 10.45 -3.05 -23.94
CA LEU A 230 9.80 -2.25 -24.98
C LEU A 230 8.51 -2.90 -25.52
N GLY A 231 8.42 -4.24 -25.51
CA GLY A 231 7.22 -4.98 -25.90
C GLY A 231 6.04 -4.85 -24.93
N GLY A 232 6.28 -4.40 -23.69
CA GLY A 232 5.25 -4.19 -22.66
C GLY A 232 4.93 -2.73 -22.35
N LEU A 233 5.54 -1.76 -23.04
CA LEU A 233 5.22 -0.33 -22.88
C LEU A 233 3.91 0.03 -23.58
N ALA A 234 3.09 0.88 -22.94
CA ALA A 234 1.89 1.45 -23.56
C ALA A 234 2.25 2.23 -24.84
N GLU A 235 1.45 2.12 -25.91
CA GLU A 235 1.80 2.68 -27.23
C GLU A 235 2.07 4.19 -27.19
N SER A 236 1.32 4.92 -26.38
CA SER A 236 1.45 6.36 -26.17
C SER A 236 2.71 6.79 -25.41
N LYS A 237 3.19 5.93 -24.49
CA LYS A 237 4.34 6.20 -23.61
C LYS A 237 5.66 5.62 -24.14
N ARG A 238 5.60 4.72 -25.12
CA ARG A 238 6.72 3.97 -25.69
C ARG A 238 8.00 4.78 -25.96
N ALA A 239 7.87 6.01 -26.48
CA ALA A 239 9.02 6.86 -26.78
C ALA A 239 9.76 7.35 -25.53
N ASN A 240 9.04 7.66 -24.45
CA ASN A 240 9.62 8.05 -23.16
C ASN A 240 10.34 6.86 -22.53
N GLY A 241 9.70 5.68 -22.50
CA GLY A 241 10.31 4.44 -22.02
C GLY A 241 11.56 4.04 -22.80
N GLU A 242 11.63 4.27 -24.12
CA GLU A 242 12.85 4.04 -24.91
C GLU A 242 13.99 5.01 -24.51
N GLU A 243 13.70 6.31 -24.36
CA GLU A 243 14.69 7.29 -23.88
C GLU A 243 15.19 6.97 -22.45
N LEU A 244 14.30 6.53 -21.57
CA LEU A 244 14.63 6.10 -20.20
C LEU A 244 15.47 4.82 -20.18
N LEU A 245 15.25 3.87 -21.10
CA LEU A 245 16.07 2.67 -21.22
C LEU A 245 17.48 2.97 -21.75
N ASP A 246 17.64 4.00 -22.58
CA ASP A 246 18.95 4.50 -22.99
C ASP A 246 19.68 5.21 -21.84
N LYS A 247 18.98 6.07 -21.07
CA LYS A 247 19.53 6.68 -19.84
C LYS A 247 19.94 5.62 -18.81
N LEU A 248 19.12 4.59 -18.62
CA LEU A 248 19.41 3.47 -17.72
C LEU A 248 20.65 2.68 -18.18
N ALA A 249 20.82 2.44 -19.50
CA ALA A 249 22.00 1.78 -20.03
C ALA A 249 23.29 2.60 -19.80
N VAL A 250 23.26 3.91 -20.09
CA VAL A 250 24.39 4.81 -19.83
C VAL A 250 24.69 4.90 -18.33
N GLY A 251 23.66 5.02 -17.50
CA GLY A 251 23.79 5.10 -16.04
C GLY A 251 24.31 3.81 -15.39
N LEU A 252 24.03 2.64 -15.98
CA LEU A 252 24.62 1.35 -15.58
C LEU A 252 26.13 1.29 -15.90
N ASP A 253 26.56 1.79 -17.06
CA ASP A 253 27.98 1.91 -17.41
C ASP A 253 28.72 2.91 -16.49
N GLU A 254 28.08 4.03 -16.14
CA GLU A 254 28.59 4.98 -15.15
C GLU A 254 28.71 4.36 -13.75
N LEU A 255 27.69 3.61 -13.32
CA LEU A 255 27.72 2.90 -12.04
C LEU A 255 28.79 1.80 -12.01
N GLN A 256 29.04 1.12 -13.13
CA GLN A 256 30.16 0.17 -13.22
C GLN A 256 31.50 0.88 -13.05
N ARG A 257 31.71 2.05 -13.67
CA ARG A 257 32.95 2.86 -13.50
C ARG A 257 33.13 3.31 -12.05
N ILE A 258 32.08 3.81 -11.40
CA ILE A 258 32.09 4.21 -9.97
C ILE A 258 32.57 3.05 -9.07
N VAL A 259 32.14 1.83 -9.36
CA VAL A 259 32.52 0.62 -8.62
C VAL A 259 33.95 0.17 -8.95
N GLU A 260 34.38 0.29 -10.20
CA GLU A 260 35.76 -0.01 -10.65
C GLU A 260 36.78 0.99 -10.06
N ASP A 261 36.44 2.28 -10.00
CA ASP A 261 37.17 3.35 -9.28
C ASP A 261 37.09 3.21 -7.74
N ARG A 262 36.34 2.23 -7.23
CA ARG A 262 36.13 1.90 -5.81
C ARG A 262 35.49 3.02 -4.97
N ASN A 263 34.79 3.96 -5.61
CA ASN A 263 34.08 5.05 -4.95
C ASN A 263 32.74 4.55 -4.36
N ARG A 264 32.79 3.99 -3.14
CA ARG A 264 31.63 3.43 -2.44
C ARG A 264 30.49 4.44 -2.26
N ASP A 265 30.80 5.68 -1.93
CA ASP A 265 29.78 6.61 -1.42
C ASP A 265 28.98 7.25 -2.56
N ALA A 266 29.50 7.22 -3.80
CA ALA A 266 28.76 7.55 -5.01
C ALA A 266 27.85 6.40 -5.53
N VAL A 267 27.96 5.17 -4.99
CA VAL A 267 27.12 4.03 -5.43
C VAL A 267 25.65 4.27 -5.10
N ALA A 268 25.32 4.63 -3.84
CA ALA A 268 23.93 4.72 -3.40
C ALA A 268 23.12 5.86 -4.06
N PRO A 269 23.65 7.08 -4.25
CA PRO A 269 22.93 8.12 -5.01
C PRO A 269 22.64 7.69 -6.46
N LYS A 270 23.63 7.10 -7.14
CA LYS A 270 23.45 6.62 -8.52
C LYS A 270 22.50 5.43 -8.59
N GLN A 271 22.51 4.54 -7.61
CA GLN A 271 21.53 3.46 -7.47
C GLN A 271 20.09 4.00 -7.36
N LYS A 272 19.85 5.06 -6.56
CA LYS A 272 18.52 5.70 -6.47
C LYS A 272 18.08 6.29 -7.81
N GLU A 273 18.99 6.95 -8.54
CA GLU A 273 18.77 7.46 -9.91
C GLU A 273 18.36 6.35 -10.90
N LEU A 274 19.09 5.22 -10.93
CA LEU A 274 18.76 4.11 -11.84
C LEU A 274 17.42 3.45 -11.47
N LEU A 275 17.12 3.32 -10.18
CA LEU A 275 15.85 2.76 -9.70
C LEU A 275 14.65 3.69 -9.95
N GLN A 276 14.86 5.00 -10.07
CA GLN A 276 13.86 5.95 -10.57
C GLN A 276 13.59 5.71 -12.06
N TYR A 277 14.62 5.57 -12.91
CA TYR A 277 14.42 5.24 -14.33
C TYR A 277 13.70 3.90 -14.53
N VAL A 278 14.03 2.87 -13.75
CA VAL A 278 13.30 1.59 -13.75
C VAL A 278 11.84 1.80 -13.33
N GLY A 279 11.57 2.54 -12.25
CA GLY A 279 10.21 2.81 -11.79
C GLY A 279 9.34 3.54 -12.82
N THR A 280 9.87 4.56 -13.49
CA THR A 280 9.14 5.26 -14.56
C THR A 280 8.92 4.38 -15.79
N VAL A 281 9.89 3.53 -16.17
CA VAL A 281 9.70 2.53 -17.23
C VAL A 281 8.61 1.51 -16.88
N GLU A 282 8.49 1.11 -15.60
CA GLU A 282 7.42 0.23 -15.12
C GLU A 282 6.05 0.92 -15.10
N GLU A 283 5.98 2.22 -14.76
CA GLU A 283 4.77 3.04 -14.88
C GLU A 283 4.37 3.33 -16.33
N ASP A 284 5.34 3.34 -17.25
CA ASP A 284 5.10 3.43 -18.70
C ASP A 284 4.58 2.12 -19.32
N MET A 285 4.65 0.99 -18.60
CA MET A 285 3.98 -0.27 -18.99
C MET A 285 2.50 -0.32 -18.61
N VAL A 286 2.04 0.57 -17.72
CA VAL A 286 0.63 0.58 -17.29
C VAL A 286 -0.21 1.34 -18.31
N ASP A 287 -0.91 0.59 -19.16
CA ASP A 287 -1.80 1.07 -20.21
C ASP A 287 -3.25 1.20 -19.69
N GLY A 288 -3.51 2.30 -18.98
CA GLY A 288 -4.81 2.58 -18.36
C GLY A 288 -4.98 1.98 -16.96
N PHE A 289 -6.21 2.07 -16.43
CA PHE A 289 -6.52 1.64 -15.07
C PHE A 289 -6.99 0.17 -15.06
N PRO A 290 -6.47 -0.72 -14.18
CA PRO A 290 -6.52 -2.17 -14.39
C PRO A 290 -7.86 -2.87 -14.09
N TYR A 291 -8.79 -2.22 -13.39
CA TYR A 291 -10.10 -2.77 -13.02
C TYR A 291 -11.17 -1.67 -12.91
N GLU A 292 -12.44 -2.05 -12.85
CA GLU A 292 -13.54 -1.11 -12.57
C GLU A 292 -13.79 -1.04 -11.05
N VAL A 293 -13.92 0.17 -10.52
CA VAL A 293 -14.29 0.42 -9.11
C VAL A 293 -15.81 0.22 -8.97
N PRO A 294 -16.32 -0.42 -7.89
CA PRO A 294 -17.75 -0.68 -7.71
C PRO A 294 -18.63 0.56 -7.87
N GLU A 295 -19.85 0.39 -8.41
CA GLU A 295 -20.78 1.49 -8.67
C GLU A 295 -21.05 2.36 -7.42
N GLU A 296 -21.06 1.74 -6.24
CA GLU A 296 -21.22 2.38 -4.92
C GLU A 296 -20.19 3.48 -4.65
N TYR A 297 -18.93 3.27 -5.04
CA TYR A 297 -17.83 4.23 -4.87
C TYR A 297 -17.51 5.00 -6.16
N SER A 298 -18.13 4.64 -7.29
CA SER A 298 -17.86 5.21 -8.62
C SER A 298 -18.12 6.72 -8.76
N SER A 299 -18.85 7.31 -7.80
CA SER A 299 -19.16 8.74 -7.72
C SER A 299 -18.26 9.53 -6.75
N MET A 300 -17.47 8.84 -5.91
CA MET A 300 -16.48 9.46 -5.02
C MET A 300 -15.25 9.94 -5.82
N PRO A 301 -14.39 10.81 -5.25
CA PRO A 301 -13.08 11.11 -5.83
C PRO A 301 -12.21 9.86 -5.91
N LEU A 302 -11.69 9.52 -7.09
CA LEU A 302 -10.89 8.30 -7.34
C LEU A 302 -9.55 8.65 -7.97
N LEU A 303 -8.44 8.18 -7.39
CA LEU A 303 -7.13 8.29 -8.02
C LEU A 303 -6.92 7.11 -8.98
N LYS A 304 -7.09 7.33 -10.28
CA LYS A 304 -6.95 6.30 -11.32
C LYS A 304 -5.52 6.17 -11.84
N GLY A 305 -4.56 6.09 -10.93
CA GLY A 305 -3.13 6.03 -11.25
C GLY A 305 -2.26 6.34 -10.03
N ARG A 306 -1.20 7.14 -10.22
CA ARG A 306 -0.38 7.68 -9.14
C ARG A 306 -0.46 9.20 -9.07
N ALA A 307 -0.24 9.74 -7.88
CA ALA A 307 -0.02 11.15 -7.67
C ALA A 307 1.14 11.35 -6.69
N THR A 308 1.84 12.47 -6.83
CA THR A 308 2.96 12.84 -5.95
C THR A 308 2.60 14.13 -5.24
N VAL A 309 2.78 14.18 -3.92
CA VAL A 309 2.56 15.38 -3.10
C VAL A 309 3.81 15.74 -2.30
N ASP A 310 4.00 17.04 -2.09
CA ASP A 310 4.96 17.58 -1.13
C ASP A 310 4.18 18.09 0.09
N MET A 311 4.48 17.52 1.26
CA MET A 311 3.97 17.97 2.55
C MET A 311 5.05 18.78 3.25
N LYS A 312 4.85 20.09 3.41
CA LYS A 312 5.74 20.96 4.18
C LYS A 312 5.28 21.02 5.63
N VAL A 313 6.15 20.65 6.57
CA VAL A 313 5.89 20.68 8.01
C VAL A 313 6.85 21.63 8.69
N LYS A 314 6.33 22.48 9.57
CA LYS A 314 7.08 23.32 10.50
C LYS A 314 7.25 22.58 11.82
N ILE A 315 8.50 22.42 12.24
CA ILE A 315 8.85 21.64 13.43
C ILE A 315 9.15 22.61 14.58
N LYS A 316 8.36 22.54 15.64
CA LYS A 316 8.51 23.35 16.86
C LYS A 316 9.60 22.77 17.74
N ASP A 317 10.32 23.64 18.44
CA ASP A 317 11.32 23.29 19.45
C ASP A 317 12.36 22.25 18.99
N ASN A 318 12.89 22.38 17.78
CA ASN A 318 14.04 21.63 17.27
C ASN A 318 15.16 22.62 16.85
N PRO A 319 16.35 22.58 17.48
CA PRO A 319 17.42 23.55 17.19
C PRO A 319 18.19 23.25 15.88
N ASN A 320 17.90 22.13 15.21
CA ASN A 320 18.62 21.69 14.00
C ASN A 320 17.76 21.75 12.73
N LEU A 321 16.43 21.89 12.86
CA LEU A 321 15.46 21.72 11.77
C LEU A 321 14.20 22.55 12.08
N GLU A 322 14.00 23.67 11.38
CA GLU A 322 12.84 24.57 11.57
C GLU A 322 11.64 24.16 10.69
N ASP A 323 11.92 23.67 9.48
CA ASP A 323 10.94 23.06 8.59
C ASP A 323 11.53 21.85 7.84
N CYS A 324 10.64 21.01 7.30
CA CYS A 324 10.97 19.86 6.47
C CYS A 324 9.92 19.70 5.35
N VAL A 325 10.31 19.12 4.22
CA VAL A 325 9.40 18.78 3.11
C VAL A 325 9.47 17.28 2.87
N PHE A 326 8.35 16.59 3.09
CA PHE A 326 8.23 15.16 2.88
C PHE A 326 7.61 14.89 1.50
N ARG A 327 8.35 14.15 0.65
CA ARG A 327 7.89 13.72 -0.67
C ARG A 327 7.10 12.44 -0.55
N ILE A 328 5.81 12.48 -0.84
CA ILE A 328 4.90 11.32 -0.70
C ILE A 328 4.38 10.90 -2.08
N VAL A 329 4.44 9.61 -2.37
CA VAL A 329 3.81 9.02 -3.57
C VAL A 329 2.56 8.26 -3.13
N LEU A 330 1.44 8.57 -3.78
CA LEU A 330 0.11 8.01 -3.56
C LEU A 330 -0.16 6.96 -4.64
N ASP A 331 -0.61 5.77 -4.23
CA ASP A 331 -0.87 4.64 -5.13
C ASP A 331 -2.36 4.31 -5.25
N GLY A 332 -3.00 4.94 -6.24
CA GLY A 332 -4.38 4.66 -6.61
C GLY A 332 -4.56 3.38 -7.43
N TYR A 333 -3.49 2.70 -7.86
CA TYR A 333 -3.62 1.39 -8.52
C TYR A 333 -4.11 0.30 -7.54
N ASN A 334 -3.71 0.41 -6.27
CA ASN A 334 -4.08 -0.55 -5.22
C ASN A 334 -5.04 0.05 -4.18
N ALA A 335 -5.12 1.39 -4.05
CA ALA A 335 -6.04 2.10 -3.16
C ALA A 335 -6.71 3.34 -3.83
N PRO A 336 -7.50 3.17 -4.91
CA PRO A 336 -8.07 4.27 -5.69
C PRO A 336 -9.03 5.19 -4.91
N VAL A 337 -9.89 4.65 -4.04
CA VAL A 337 -10.85 5.43 -3.26
C VAL A 337 -10.13 6.19 -2.16
N THR A 338 -9.22 5.53 -1.44
CA THR A 338 -8.49 6.10 -0.30
C THR A 338 -7.54 7.20 -0.75
N ALA A 339 -6.73 6.94 -1.79
CA ALA A 339 -5.82 7.94 -2.36
C ALA A 339 -6.57 9.06 -3.10
N GLY A 340 -7.71 8.75 -3.74
CA GLY A 340 -8.57 9.74 -4.39
C GLY A 340 -9.18 10.73 -3.42
N ASN A 341 -9.73 10.23 -2.30
CA ASN A 341 -10.27 11.06 -1.23
C ASN A 341 -9.17 11.92 -0.58
N PHE A 342 -8.00 11.35 -0.25
CA PHE A 342 -6.89 12.15 0.29
C PHE A 342 -6.47 13.29 -0.67
N LEU A 343 -6.36 13.01 -1.97
CA LEU A 343 -5.95 14.00 -2.96
C LEU A 343 -7.01 15.11 -3.18
N ASP A 344 -8.31 14.78 -3.11
CA ASP A 344 -9.41 15.78 -3.08
C ASP A 344 -9.30 16.70 -1.85
N LEU A 345 -8.97 16.16 -0.68
CA LEU A 345 -8.77 16.94 0.55
C LEU A 345 -7.50 17.83 0.49
N VAL A 346 -6.42 17.35 -0.13
CA VAL A 346 -5.21 18.16 -0.40
C VAL A 346 -5.52 19.34 -1.32
N GLU A 347 -6.28 19.12 -2.40
CA GLU A 347 -6.70 20.20 -3.32
C GLU A 347 -7.65 21.20 -2.63
N ARG A 348 -8.49 20.73 -1.72
CA ARG A 348 -9.33 21.57 -0.83
C ARG A 348 -8.55 22.36 0.22
N LYS A 349 -7.24 22.16 0.35
CA LYS A 349 -6.38 22.73 1.41
C LYS A 349 -6.83 22.36 2.83
N PHE A 350 -7.44 21.18 2.98
CA PHE A 350 -7.98 20.71 4.27
C PHE A 350 -6.90 20.50 5.35
N TYR A 351 -5.69 20.09 4.95
CA TYR A 351 -4.57 19.83 5.85
C TYR A 351 -3.67 21.07 6.07
N ASP A 352 -3.88 22.16 5.33
CA ASP A 352 -3.01 23.33 5.35
C ASP A 352 -3.26 24.14 6.64
N GLY A 353 -2.22 24.30 7.46
CA GLY A 353 -2.27 24.92 8.79
C GLY A 353 -2.66 23.97 9.93
N MET A 354 -2.90 22.68 9.66
CA MET A 354 -3.28 21.70 10.68
C MET A 354 -2.09 21.29 11.55
N GLU A 355 -2.31 21.17 12.86
CA GLU A 355 -1.29 20.62 13.77
C GLU A 355 -1.24 19.09 13.72
N ILE A 356 -0.12 18.48 14.08
CA ILE A 356 0.01 17.04 14.35
C ILE A 356 -0.66 16.76 15.70
N GLN A 357 -1.84 16.12 15.69
CA GLN A 357 -2.60 15.83 16.90
C GLN A 357 -1.94 14.72 17.76
N ARG A 358 -1.16 13.82 17.15
CA ARG A 358 -0.59 12.64 17.84
C ARG A 358 0.77 12.24 17.26
N ALA A 359 1.74 11.98 18.15
CA ALA A 359 3.08 11.51 17.81
C ALA A 359 3.62 10.59 18.94
N ASP A 360 3.34 9.28 18.85
CA ASP A 360 3.61 8.30 19.92
C ASP A 360 4.97 7.58 19.74
N GLY A 361 5.86 8.11 18.89
CA GLY A 361 7.14 7.50 18.52
C GLY A 361 7.04 6.24 17.62
N PHE A 362 5.88 5.57 17.61
CA PHE A 362 5.57 4.48 16.67
C PHE A 362 4.69 4.94 15.49
N VAL A 363 3.89 5.98 15.70
CA VAL A 363 2.93 6.53 14.74
C VAL A 363 2.89 8.05 14.89
N VAL A 364 2.84 8.76 13.77
CA VAL A 364 2.44 10.17 13.68
C VAL A 364 1.09 10.21 12.97
N GLN A 365 0.09 10.88 13.54
CA GLN A 365 -1.29 10.92 13.04
C GLN A 365 -1.82 12.36 13.02
N THR A 366 -2.57 12.69 11.98
CA THR A 366 -3.22 13.98 11.78
C THR A 366 -4.51 13.86 10.95
N GLY A 367 -5.13 14.97 10.54
CA GLY A 367 -6.35 15.00 9.72
C GLY A 367 -7.67 15.07 10.51
N ASP A 368 -7.58 15.31 11.82
CA ASP A 368 -8.72 15.44 12.74
C ASP A 368 -9.16 16.93 12.85
N PRO A 369 -10.35 17.32 12.37
CA PRO A 369 -10.74 18.72 12.24
C PRO A 369 -11.20 19.35 13.57
N GLU A 370 -11.07 20.67 13.70
CA GLU A 370 -11.54 21.38 14.90
C GLU A 370 -13.06 21.28 15.09
N GLY A 371 -13.49 20.85 16.28
CA GLY A 371 -14.88 20.93 16.73
C GLY A 371 -15.49 19.56 17.09
N PRO A 372 -16.80 19.35 16.87
CA PRO A 372 -17.49 18.10 17.15
C PRO A 372 -17.56 17.19 15.91
N ALA A 373 -16.64 17.35 14.95
CA ALA A 373 -16.62 16.60 13.70
C ALA A 373 -15.45 15.61 13.75
N GLU A 374 -15.73 14.31 13.59
CA GLU A 374 -14.72 13.24 13.69
C GLU A 374 -14.00 12.99 12.34
N GLY A 375 -14.36 13.75 11.30
CA GLY A 375 -13.79 13.68 9.95
C GLY A 375 -14.31 14.79 9.03
N PHE A 376 -13.91 14.78 7.75
CA PHE A 376 -14.28 15.82 6.78
C PHE A 376 -15.80 15.86 6.53
N ILE A 377 -16.42 17.01 6.82
CA ILE A 377 -17.81 17.29 6.47
C ILE A 377 -17.88 17.75 5.01
N ASP A 378 -18.62 17.02 4.17
CA ASP A 378 -18.84 17.40 2.78
C ASP A 378 -19.79 18.62 2.69
N PRO A 379 -19.34 19.76 2.13
CA PRO A 379 -20.15 20.98 2.06
C PRO A 379 -21.48 20.82 1.31
N SER A 380 -21.58 19.85 0.38
CA SER A 380 -22.79 19.62 -0.42
C SER A 380 -23.88 18.83 0.34
N THR A 381 -23.51 18.05 1.35
CA THR A 381 -24.45 17.20 2.11
C THR A 381 -24.62 17.60 3.57
N GLY A 382 -23.67 18.36 4.14
CA GLY A 382 -23.63 18.69 5.56
C GLY A 382 -23.36 17.49 6.48
N LYS A 383 -22.80 16.40 5.94
CA LYS A 383 -22.46 15.17 6.67
C LYS A 383 -20.96 14.87 6.56
N VAL A 384 -20.43 14.12 7.52
CA VAL A 384 -19.10 13.50 7.39
C VAL A 384 -19.09 12.60 6.15
N ARG A 385 -18.09 12.78 5.28
CA ARG A 385 -17.78 11.85 4.20
C ARG A 385 -16.96 10.72 4.78
N THR A 386 -17.46 9.48 4.68
CA THR A 386 -16.65 8.29 4.94
C THR A 386 -16.31 7.55 3.65
N ILE A 387 -15.29 6.71 3.72
CA ILE A 387 -14.81 5.82 2.65
C ILE A 387 -14.63 4.40 3.23
N PRO A 388 -14.77 3.35 2.40
CA PRO A 388 -14.56 1.97 2.83
C PRO A 388 -13.10 1.67 3.17
N LEU A 389 -12.85 0.68 4.03
CA LEU A 389 -11.57 -0.03 4.08
C LEU A 389 -11.28 -0.63 2.71
N GLU A 390 -10.08 -0.38 2.19
CA GLU A 390 -9.69 -0.73 0.82
C GLU A 390 -8.39 -1.55 0.85
N LEU A 391 -8.45 -2.81 0.40
CA LEU A 391 -7.37 -3.79 0.58
C LEU A 391 -7.11 -4.60 -0.69
N MET A 392 -6.01 -4.30 -1.38
CA MET A 392 -5.51 -5.10 -2.51
C MET A 392 -4.53 -6.16 -2.05
N VAL A 393 -4.76 -7.43 -2.44
CA VAL A 393 -3.95 -8.60 -2.07
C VAL A 393 -3.11 -9.10 -3.26
N ASP A 394 -1.94 -9.66 -2.96
CA ASP A 394 -1.09 -10.31 -3.96
C ASP A 394 -1.81 -11.49 -4.65
N GLY A 395 -2.18 -11.28 -5.92
CA GLY A 395 -2.84 -12.28 -6.77
C GLY A 395 -4.32 -11.99 -7.07
N ASP A 396 -4.95 -11.08 -6.34
CA ASP A 396 -6.29 -10.59 -6.69
C ASP A 396 -6.24 -9.62 -7.88
N LYS A 397 -7.40 -9.38 -8.51
CA LYS A 397 -7.55 -8.53 -9.71
C LYS A 397 -8.01 -7.10 -9.42
N ALA A 398 -8.60 -6.88 -8.26
CA ALA A 398 -9.14 -5.62 -7.76
C ALA A 398 -9.14 -5.69 -6.22
N PRO A 399 -9.07 -4.56 -5.51
CA PRO A 399 -9.12 -4.52 -4.05
C PRO A 399 -10.46 -5.05 -3.53
N VAL A 400 -10.43 -5.62 -2.33
CA VAL A 400 -11.62 -5.88 -1.53
C VAL A 400 -11.98 -4.61 -0.75
N TYR A 401 -13.28 -4.37 -0.57
CA TYR A 401 -13.81 -3.19 0.10
C TYR A 401 -14.64 -3.58 1.33
N GLY A 402 -14.46 -2.87 2.44
CA GLY A 402 -15.33 -2.94 3.62
C GLY A 402 -15.22 -4.18 4.51
N GLU A 403 -14.25 -5.07 4.27
CA GLU A 403 -13.97 -6.27 5.08
C GLU A 403 -12.46 -6.40 5.35
N THR A 404 -12.07 -6.85 6.55
CA THR A 404 -10.65 -7.12 6.87
C THR A 404 -10.16 -8.46 6.31
N LEU A 405 -8.84 -8.63 6.19
CA LEU A 405 -8.25 -9.95 5.85
C LEU A 405 -8.50 -11.02 6.93
N GLU A 406 -8.87 -10.63 8.15
CA GLU A 406 -9.19 -11.57 9.23
C GLU A 406 -10.61 -12.13 9.13
N GLU A 407 -11.58 -11.32 8.69
CA GLU A 407 -12.96 -11.72 8.46
C GLU A 407 -13.10 -12.56 7.18
N LEU A 408 -12.37 -12.17 6.13
CA LEU A 408 -12.19 -12.96 4.91
C LEU A 408 -11.47 -14.31 5.14
N GLY A 409 -10.97 -14.57 6.36
CA GLY A 409 -10.22 -15.78 6.72
C GLY A 409 -8.82 -15.87 6.09
N ARG A 410 -8.34 -14.77 5.49
CA ARG A 410 -7.12 -14.67 4.67
C ARG A 410 -5.87 -14.32 5.50
N TYR A 411 -5.73 -14.88 6.71
CA TYR A 411 -4.64 -14.62 7.69
C TYR A 411 -3.17 -14.80 7.22
N LYS A 412 -2.93 -15.17 5.96
CA LYS A 412 -1.61 -15.37 5.35
C LYS A 412 -1.45 -14.65 4.00
N ALA A 413 -2.49 -13.96 3.53
CA ALA A 413 -2.39 -13.09 2.37
C ALA A 413 -1.46 -11.91 2.68
N GLN A 414 -0.71 -11.45 1.70
CA GLN A 414 0.03 -10.19 1.79
C GLN A 414 -0.67 -9.13 0.96
N THR A 415 -0.73 -7.90 1.49
CA THR A 415 -1.24 -6.75 0.75
C THR A 415 -0.21 -6.28 -0.27
N LYS A 416 -0.69 -5.74 -1.40
CA LYS A 416 0.16 -5.07 -2.41
C LYS A 416 0.88 -3.85 -1.87
N LEU A 417 0.26 -3.19 -0.89
CA LEU A 417 0.82 -2.09 -0.12
C LEU A 417 0.93 -2.55 1.36
N PRO A 418 2.05 -3.15 1.77
CA PRO A 418 2.24 -3.60 3.15
C PRO A 418 2.89 -2.51 4.02
N PHE A 419 2.63 -2.58 5.33
CA PHE A 419 3.33 -1.81 6.36
C PHE A 419 4.72 -2.41 6.62
N ASN A 420 5.64 -2.25 5.66
CA ASN A 420 7.04 -2.71 5.77
C ASN A 420 8.08 -1.58 5.67
N ALA A 421 7.74 -0.43 5.08
CA ALA A 421 8.63 0.73 5.03
C ALA A 421 8.39 1.69 6.21
N PHE A 422 9.46 2.34 6.67
CA PHE A 422 9.34 3.52 7.53
C PHE A 422 8.64 4.64 6.74
N GLY A 423 7.69 5.35 7.36
CA GLY A 423 6.89 6.35 6.66
C GLY A 423 5.83 5.76 5.71
N THR A 424 5.41 4.51 5.92
CA THR A 424 4.19 3.97 5.28
C THR A 424 2.97 4.82 5.69
N MET A 425 2.20 5.31 4.71
CA MET A 425 1.05 6.20 4.92
C MET A 425 -0.28 5.45 4.73
N ALA A 426 -1.14 5.55 5.73
CA ALA A 426 -2.43 4.87 5.77
C ALA A 426 -3.54 5.74 6.35
N MET A 427 -4.79 5.38 6.06
CA MET A 427 -5.97 6.08 6.55
C MET A 427 -6.37 5.53 7.93
N ALA A 428 -6.65 6.42 8.88
CA ALA A 428 -7.19 6.06 10.18
C ALA A 428 -8.72 5.85 10.12
N ARG A 429 -9.23 5.06 11.06
CA ARG A 429 -10.63 4.62 11.16
C ARG A 429 -10.95 4.20 12.60
N ASP A 430 -12.23 3.99 12.88
CA ASP A 430 -12.67 3.35 14.12
C ASP A 430 -12.32 1.85 14.16
N GLU A 431 -12.08 1.34 15.37
CA GLU A 431 -11.72 -0.07 15.62
C GLU A 431 -12.85 -1.06 15.24
N PHE A 432 -14.11 -0.61 15.26
CA PHE A 432 -15.30 -1.44 15.11
C PHE A 432 -16.18 -1.11 13.88
N ASP A 433 -15.72 -0.24 13.00
CA ASP A 433 -16.35 0.04 11.70
C ASP A 433 -15.26 0.27 10.64
N ASP A 434 -15.11 -0.69 9.73
CA ASP A 434 -14.17 -0.63 8.62
C ASP A 434 -14.48 0.48 7.60
N ASN A 435 -15.71 1.01 7.58
CA ASN A 435 -16.18 2.01 6.63
C ASN A 435 -16.35 3.41 7.26
N SER A 436 -15.73 3.63 8.42
CA SER A 436 -15.70 4.90 9.16
C SER A 436 -14.61 5.88 8.69
N ALA A 437 -13.61 5.40 7.95
CA ALA A 437 -12.44 6.18 7.51
C ALA A 437 -12.86 7.47 6.77
N SER A 438 -12.22 8.61 7.05
CA SER A 438 -12.65 9.91 6.52
C SER A 438 -11.49 10.82 6.09
N SER A 439 -10.92 11.60 7.01
CA SER A 439 -9.82 12.55 6.73
C SER A 439 -8.59 12.31 7.58
N GLN A 440 -8.67 11.48 8.62
CA GLN A 440 -7.56 11.21 9.51
C GLN A 440 -6.55 10.27 8.85
N ILE A 441 -5.28 10.67 8.80
CA ILE A 441 -4.17 9.96 8.17
C ILE A 441 -3.07 9.69 9.18
N PHE A 442 -2.28 8.64 8.97
CA PHE A 442 -1.12 8.36 9.81
C PHE A 442 0.07 7.78 9.04
N TRP A 443 1.27 8.03 9.58
CA TRP A 443 2.53 7.45 9.13
C TRP A 443 3.08 6.50 10.18
N LEU A 444 3.47 5.29 9.75
CA LEU A 444 4.12 4.31 10.62
C LEU A 444 5.61 4.62 10.75
N LEU A 445 6.06 4.95 11.97
CA LEU A 445 7.47 5.12 12.33
C LEU A 445 8.13 3.82 12.83
N LYS A 446 7.34 2.78 13.10
CA LYS A 446 7.89 1.51 13.59
C LYS A 446 8.39 0.66 12.43
N GLU A 447 9.70 0.40 12.38
CA GLU A 447 10.22 -0.74 11.60
C GLU A 447 9.51 -2.02 12.07
N SER A 448 8.85 -2.71 11.14
CA SER A 448 7.87 -3.75 11.44
C SER A 448 8.45 -4.88 12.29
N GLU A 449 7.94 -5.01 13.52
CA GLU A 449 8.11 -6.21 14.36
C GLU A 449 7.31 -7.35 13.73
N LEU A 450 7.91 -7.98 12.72
CA LEU A 450 7.30 -9.08 12.00
C LEU A 450 6.92 -10.21 12.95
N THR A 451 5.71 -10.73 12.74
CA THR A 451 5.33 -12.04 13.24
C THR A 451 6.30 -13.11 12.72
N PRO A 452 6.40 -14.30 13.36
CA PRO A 452 7.22 -15.41 12.85
C PRO A 452 6.86 -15.90 11.43
N SER A 453 5.77 -15.39 10.88
CA SER A 453 5.24 -15.57 9.52
C SER A 453 5.64 -14.47 8.52
N ASN A 454 6.49 -13.51 8.90
CA ASN A 454 6.90 -12.35 8.10
C ASN A 454 5.74 -11.44 7.62
N ALA A 455 4.69 -11.27 8.45
CA ALA A 455 3.62 -10.28 8.25
C ALA A 455 3.56 -9.25 9.38
N ASN A 456 3.16 -8.01 9.09
CA ASN A 456 2.85 -6.99 10.10
C ASN A 456 1.43 -7.21 10.65
N ILE A 457 1.19 -6.80 11.89
CA ILE A 457 -0.11 -6.86 12.58
C ILE A 457 -1.10 -5.83 12.00
N LEU A 458 -0.61 -4.78 11.32
CA LEU A 458 -1.43 -3.77 10.65
C LEU A 458 -1.85 -4.13 9.22
N ASP A 459 -1.15 -5.08 8.58
CA ASP A 459 -1.46 -5.53 7.22
C ASP A 459 -2.87 -6.15 7.18
N GLY A 460 -3.72 -5.70 6.26
CA GLY A 460 -5.09 -6.21 6.15
C GLY A 460 -6.10 -5.68 7.18
N ARG A 461 -5.70 -4.71 8.01
CA ARG A 461 -6.60 -4.00 8.96
C ARG A 461 -6.82 -2.52 8.61
N TYR A 462 -5.90 -1.90 7.87
CA TYR A 462 -5.95 -0.50 7.47
C TYR A 462 -5.61 -0.34 5.98
N ALA A 463 -6.23 0.63 5.32
CA ALA A 463 -5.91 0.99 3.94
C ALA A 463 -4.59 1.79 3.89
N VAL A 464 -3.50 1.11 3.49
CA VAL A 464 -2.27 1.78 3.05
C VAL A 464 -2.52 2.34 1.65
N PHE A 465 -2.19 3.61 1.42
CA PHE A 465 -2.43 4.26 0.13
C PHE A 465 -1.27 5.12 -0.37
N GLY A 466 -0.15 5.18 0.36
CA GLY A 466 1.06 5.87 -0.08
C GLY A 466 2.29 5.60 0.78
N TYR A 467 3.42 6.12 0.33
CA TYR A 467 4.70 6.04 1.04
C TYR A 467 5.47 7.36 0.93
N VAL A 468 6.15 7.75 2.01
CA VAL A 468 7.18 8.80 1.94
C VAL A 468 8.43 8.23 1.25
N THR A 469 9.05 9.00 0.35
CA THR A 469 10.15 8.54 -0.54
C THR A 469 11.36 9.49 -0.57
N GLU A 470 11.25 10.66 0.06
CA GLU A 470 12.36 11.54 0.40
C GLU A 470 12.07 12.20 1.76
N ASN A 471 13.13 12.39 2.55
CA ASN A 471 13.11 12.94 3.91
C ASN A 471 12.37 12.09 4.95
N GLU A 472 12.15 10.81 4.66
CA GLU A 472 11.44 9.85 5.52
C GLU A 472 11.97 9.80 6.96
N ASP A 473 13.30 9.79 7.16
CA ASP A 473 13.95 9.74 8.49
C ASP A 473 13.46 10.85 9.45
N TYR A 474 13.14 12.05 8.93
CA TYR A 474 12.73 13.19 9.74
C TYR A 474 11.29 13.08 10.29
N LEU A 475 10.50 12.08 9.87
CA LEU A 475 9.19 11.81 10.50
C LEU A 475 9.35 11.40 11.97
N ALA A 476 10.54 10.90 12.37
CA ALA A 476 10.86 10.59 13.77
C ALA A 476 11.06 11.83 14.66
N ASP A 477 11.37 13.00 14.08
CA ASP A 477 11.55 14.26 14.80
C ASP A 477 10.23 15.01 15.03
N LEU A 478 9.12 14.55 14.42
CA LEU A 478 7.80 15.17 14.52
C LEU A 478 7.14 14.93 15.88
N LYS A 479 6.48 15.96 16.38
CA LYS A 479 5.88 16.03 17.73
C LYS A 479 4.42 16.47 17.66
N VAL A 480 3.69 16.20 18.73
CA VAL A 480 2.35 16.79 18.93
C VAL A 480 2.46 18.31 18.92
N GLY A 481 1.67 18.96 18.06
CA GLY A 481 1.70 20.40 17.86
C GLY A 481 2.63 20.90 16.76
N ASP A 482 3.42 20.07 16.08
CA ASP A 482 4.09 20.50 14.83
C ASP A 482 3.03 20.82 13.76
N VAL A 483 3.31 21.70 12.80
CA VAL A 483 2.27 22.26 11.90
C VAL A 483 2.54 21.90 10.45
N ILE A 484 1.58 21.28 9.77
CA ILE A 484 1.59 21.14 8.32
C ILE A 484 1.33 22.52 7.72
N GLU A 485 2.35 23.18 7.16
CA GLU A 485 2.21 24.51 6.56
C GLU A 485 1.43 24.45 5.24
N SER A 486 1.64 23.38 4.44
CA SER A 486 0.80 23.08 3.28
C SER A 486 1.05 21.66 2.75
N ILE A 487 0.04 21.05 2.13
CA ILE A 487 0.22 19.92 1.21
C ILE A 487 -0.08 20.35 -0.23
N GLN A 488 0.82 20.05 -1.16
CA GLN A 488 0.75 20.51 -2.55
C GLN A 488 0.98 19.35 -3.53
N VAL A 489 0.21 19.28 -4.61
CA VAL A 489 0.34 18.24 -5.63
C VAL A 489 1.46 18.60 -6.61
N VAL A 490 2.45 17.72 -6.73
CA VAL A 490 3.63 17.88 -7.59
C VAL A 490 3.39 17.27 -8.97
N SER A 491 2.71 16.14 -9.03
CA SER A 491 2.39 15.43 -10.28
C SER A 491 1.20 14.49 -10.12
N GLY A 492 0.60 14.07 -11.24
CA GLY A 492 -0.47 13.06 -11.27
C GLY A 492 -1.86 13.54 -10.89
N LEU A 493 -2.08 14.86 -10.75
CA LEU A 493 -3.42 15.43 -10.52
C LEU A 493 -4.42 15.07 -11.62
N ASP A 494 -3.95 14.91 -12.86
CA ASP A 494 -4.77 14.48 -14.01
C ASP A 494 -5.34 13.06 -13.86
N ASN A 495 -4.79 12.24 -12.95
CA ASN A 495 -5.31 10.92 -12.62
C ASN A 495 -6.49 10.97 -11.63
N LEU A 496 -6.83 12.14 -11.06
CA LEU A 496 -7.95 12.30 -10.13
C LEU A 496 -9.29 12.42 -10.88
N ALA A 497 -10.05 11.34 -10.91
CA ALA A 497 -11.43 11.32 -11.36
C ALA A 497 -12.39 11.82 -10.27
N ASN A 498 -13.53 12.38 -10.70
CA ASN A 498 -14.59 12.89 -9.83
C ASN A 498 -14.14 13.87 -8.71
N PRO A 499 -13.26 14.86 -8.96
CA PRO A 499 -12.83 15.81 -7.94
C PRO A 499 -14.02 16.65 -7.44
N SER A 500 -14.42 16.40 -6.20
CA SER A 500 -15.59 17.04 -5.59
C SER A 500 -15.38 18.54 -5.36
N TYR A 501 -14.12 18.98 -5.23
CA TYR A 501 -13.75 20.39 -5.05
C TYR A 501 -14.07 21.27 -6.26
N LYS A 502 -14.29 20.68 -7.45
CA LYS A 502 -14.68 21.42 -8.67
C LYS A 502 -16.19 21.66 -8.76
N ILE A 503 -17.00 20.95 -7.96
CA ILE A 503 -18.47 21.00 -8.01
C ILE A 503 -18.99 22.27 -7.32
N SER A 504 -18.30 22.79 -6.31
CA SER A 504 -18.69 23.99 -5.53
C SER A 504 -18.42 25.32 -6.25
N CYS A 505 -18.59 25.37 -7.57
CA CYS A 505 -18.39 26.56 -8.41
C CYS A 505 -19.55 26.85 -9.38
N GLU A 506 -20.64 26.06 -9.36
CA GLU A 506 -21.80 26.21 -10.23
C GLU A 506 -23.14 26.35 -9.46
N GLU A 507 -23.23 27.34 -8.57
CA GLU A 507 -24.51 27.88 -8.02
C GLU A 507 -24.53 29.42 -8.03
#